data_AF-A0A948IY60-F1
#
_entry.id   AF-A0A948IY60-F1
#
_cell.length_a   1.000
_cell.length_b   1.000
_cell.length_c   1.000
_cell.angle_alpha   90.00
_cell.angle_beta   90.00
_cell.angle_gamma   90.00
#
_symmetry.space_group_name_H-M   'P 1'
#
loop_
_entity.id
_entity.type
_entity.pdbx_description
1 polymer ?
#
loop_
_entity_poly.entity_id
_entity_poly.type
_entity_poly.pdbx_seq_one_letter_code
_entity_poly.pdbx_strand_id
1 'polypeptide(L)' 'MVRFIILLIILVLALSYFGISIRNIVESPTGEDNFTFVWAHIKEGWELLVLWIAGIIQSIKHIF' A
#
# COMPACT_ATOMS: atom_id res chain seq x y z
N MET A 1 5.39 -8.52 12.45
CA MET A 1 5.25 -8.25 11.00
C MET A 1 4.58 -9.40 10.25
N VAL A 2 5.13 -10.62 10.22
CA VAL A 2 4.54 -11.77 9.48
C VAL A 2 3.08 -12.08 9.86
N ARG A 3 2.73 -12.01 11.15
CA ARG A 3 1.36 -12.24 11.64
C ARG A 3 0.33 -11.26 11.05
N PHE A 4 0.74 -10.03 10.77
CA PHE A 4 -0.13 -8.99 10.20
C PHE A 4 -0.40 -9.26 8.72
N ILE A 5 0.63 -9.69 7.98
CA ILE A 5 0.51 -10.08 6.57
C ILE A 5 -0.42 -11.28 6.41
N ILE A 6 -0.28 -12.29 7.29
CA ILE A 6 -1.17 -13.46 7.30
C ILE A 6 -2.62 -13.06 7.58
N LEU A 7 -2.85 -12.15 8.54
CA LEU A 7 -4.18 -11.60 8.82
C LEU A 7 -4.78 -10.86 7.62
N LEU A 8 -3.98 -10.07 6.90
CA LEU A 8 -4.40 -9.39 5.68
C LEU A 8 -4.81 -10.38 4.58
N ILE A 9 -4.03 -11.45 4.38
CA ILE A 9 -4.34 -12.49 3.40
C ILE A 9 -5.64 -13.22 3.77
N ILE A 10 -5.81 -13.59 5.04
CA ILE A 10 -7.03 -14.24 5.55
C ILE A 10 -8.24 -13.32 5.37
N LEU A 11 -8.09 -12.02 5.64
CA LEU A 11 -9.15 -11.04 5.47
C LEU A 11 -9.59 -10.93 4.01
N VAL A 12 -8.64 -10.85 3.07
CA VAL A 12 -8.93 -10.78 1.63
C VAL A 12 -9.60 -12.08 1.15
N LEU A 13 -9.13 -13.24 1.60
CA LEU A 13 -9.74 -14.54 1.27
C LEU A 13 -11.14 -14.69 1.86
N ALA A 14 -11.37 -14.24 3.10
CA ALA A 14 -12.67 -14.26 3.73
C ALA A 14 -13.65 -13.35 2.97
N LEU A 15 -13.26 -12.12 2.63
CA LEU A 15 -14.07 -11.20 1.82
C LEU A 15 -14.39 -11.79 0.45
N SER A 16 -13.42 -12.45 -0.19
CA SER A 16 -13.63 -13.15 -1.46
C SER A 16 -14.59 -14.34 -1.33
N TYR A 17 -14.55 -15.09 -0.22
CA TYR A 17 -15.46 -16.20 0.07
C TYR A 17 -16.90 -15.73 0.25
N PHE A 18 -17.11 -14.56 0.88
CA PHE A 18 -18.43 -13.95 1.02
C PHE A 18 -18.98 -13.36 -0.29
N GLY A 19 -18.29 -13.52 -1.42
CA GLY A 19 -18.69 -12.95 -2.71
C GLY A 19 -18.62 -11.43 -2.75
N ILE A 20 -17.97 -10.82 -1.75
CA ILE A 20 -17.76 -9.39 -1.68
C ILE A 20 -16.63 -9.08 -2.66
N SER A 21 -17.03 -8.61 -3.84
CA SER A 21 -16.11 -8.08 -4.83
C SER A 21 -15.37 -6.90 -4.21
N ILE A 22 -14.08 -7.08 -3.91
CA ILE A 22 -13.19 -6.00 -3.46
C ILE A 22 -13.23 -4.84 -4.46
N ARG A 23 -13.41 -5.15 -5.75
CA ARG A 23 -13.63 -4.16 -6.81
C ARG A 23 -14.90 -3.36 -6.56
N ASN A 24 -16.03 -3.99 -6.23
CA ASN A 24 -17.27 -3.27 -5.94
C ASN A 24 -17.18 -2.44 -4.66
N ILE A 25 -16.35 -2.84 -3.69
CA ILE A 25 -16.06 -2.00 -2.52
C ILE A 25 -15.26 -0.78 -2.95
N VAL A 26 -14.16 -0.97 -3.68
CA VAL A 26 -13.28 0.13 -4.12
C VAL A 26 -13.98 1.08 -5.08
N GLU A 27 -14.89 0.58 -5.91
CA GLU A 27 -15.72 1.36 -6.85
C GLU A 27 -16.99 1.92 -6.19
N SER A 28 -17.26 1.61 -4.91
CA SER A 28 -18.34 2.27 -4.18
C SER A 28 -17.91 3.69 -3.79
N PRO A 29 -18.81 4.69 -3.73
CA PRO A 29 -18.45 6.06 -3.37
C PRO A 29 -17.68 6.15 -2.04
N THR A 30 -18.11 5.36 -1.06
CA THR A 30 -17.46 5.29 0.26
C THR A 30 -16.11 4.57 0.21
N GLY A 31 -15.96 3.55 -0.63
CA GLY A 31 -14.69 2.84 -0.75
C GLY A 31 -13.67 3.59 -1.61
N GLU A 32 -14.11 4.31 -2.63
CA GLU A 32 -13.27 5.17 -3.47
C GLU A 32 -12.66 6.30 -2.64
N ASP A 33 -13.46 6.99 -1.82
CA ASP A 33 -13.00 8.06 -0.94
C ASP A 33 -11.96 7.55 0.08
N ASN A 34 -12.26 6.43 0.76
CA ASN A 34 -11.37 5.85 1.76
C ASN A 34 -10.09 5.25 1.13
N PHE A 35 -10.23 4.59 -0.01
CA PHE A 35 -9.09 4.03 -0.73
C PHE A 35 -8.18 5.14 -1.23
N THR A 36 -8.74 6.22 -1.78
CA THR A 36 -7.96 7.39 -2.23
C THR A 36 -7.21 8.04 -1.08
N PHE A 37 -7.85 8.20 0.09
CA PHE A 37 -7.21 8.74 1.29
C PHE A 37 -6.02 7.89 1.76
N VAL A 38 -6.21 6.57 1.87
CA VAL A 38 -5.14 5.65 2.29
C VAL A 38 -4.04 5.55 1.23
N TRP A 39 -4.41 5.54 -0.04
CA TRP A 39 -3.48 5.46 -1.16
C TRP A 39 -2.60 6.71 -1.28
N ALA A 40 -3.15 7.89 -1.00
CA ALA A 40 -2.36 9.13 -0.94
C ALA A 40 -1.24 9.04 0.12
N HIS A 41 -1.56 8.58 1.33
CA HIS A 41 -0.57 8.40 2.40
C HIS A 41 0.49 7.35 2.04
N ILE A 42 0.08 6.27 1.37
CA ILE A 42 1.01 5.24 0.90
C ILE A 42 1.96 5.82 -0.16
N LYS A 43 1.43 6.61 -1.11
CA LYS A 43 2.25 7.29 -2.13
C LYS A 43 3.24 8.26 -1.51
N GLU A 44 2.80 9.12 -0.60
CA GLU A 44 3.68 10.05 0.10
C GLU A 44 4.80 9.32 0.86
N GLY A 45 4.45 8.25 1.59
CA GLY A 45 5.45 7.42 2.28
C GLY A 45 6.43 6.73 1.31
N TRP A 46 5.94 6.30 0.14
CA TRP A 46 6.77 5.70 -0.90
C TRP A 46 7.72 6.71 -1.54
N GLU A 47 7.25 7.92 -1.85
CA GLU A 47 8.09 8.99 -2.40
C GLU A 47 9.22 9.36 -1.43
N LEU A 48 8.93 9.47 -0.13
CA LEU A 48 9.95 9.70 0.90
C LEU A 48 10.99 8.57 0.94
N LEU A 49 10.55 7.32 0.85
CA LEU A 49 11.46 6.17 0.79
C LEU A 49 12.33 6.19 -0.46
N VAL A 50 11.75 6.48 -1.63
CA VAL A 50 12.48 6.57 -2.90
C VAL A 50 13.51 7.70 -2.85
N LEU A 51 13.16 8.86 -2.31
CA LEU A 51 14.08 9.99 -2.15
C LEU A 51 15.23 9.65 -1.20
N TRP A 52 14.94 8.97 -0.09
CA TRP A 52 15.95 8.52 0.85
C TRP A 52 16.94 7.54 0.22
N ILE A 53 16.44 6.53 -0.51
CA ILE A 53 17.27 5.56 -1.23
C ILE A 53 18.09 6.26 -2.32
N ALA A 54 17.48 7.17 -3.10
CA ALA A 54 18.16 7.91 -4.14
C ALA A 54 19.32 8.76 -3.58
N GLY A 55 19.12 9.39 -2.42
CA GLY A 55 20.17 10.13 -1.71
C GLY A 55 21.34 9.24 -1.32
N ILE A 56 21.07 8.05 -0.76
CA ILE A 56 22.10 7.08 -0.40
C ILE A 56 22.90 6.62 -1.62
N ILE A 57 22.22 6.30 -2.72
CA ILE A 57 22.86 5.86 -3.96
C ILE A 57 23.79 6.96 -4.51
N GLN A 58 23.34 8.22 -4.50
CA GLN A 58 24.17 9.35 -4.93
C GLN A 58 25.40 9.53 -4.04
N SER A 59 25.26 9.45 -2.71
CA SER A 59 26.41 9.55 -1.80
C SER A 59 27.43 8.44 -2.03
N ILE A 60 27.00 7.20 -2.27
CA ILE A 60 27.90 6.07 -2.57
C ILE A 60 28.66 6.33 -3.88
N LYS A 61 27.97 6.76 -4.93
CA LYS A 61 28.57 7.04 -6.25
C LYS A 61 29.62 8.17 -6.21
N HIS A 62 29.57 9.03 -5.19
CA HIS A 62 30.51 10.13 -5.05
C HIS A 62 31.75 9.74 -4.21
N ILE A 63 31.71 8.60 -3.50
CA ILE A 63 32.77 8.07 -2.64
C ILE A 63 33.62 7.02 -3.36
N PHE A 64 33.03 6.25 -4.27
CA PHE A 64 33.72 5.28 -5.15
C PHE A 64 34.00 5.86 -6.53
#